data_AF-A0A3Q3JLP8-F1
#
_entry.id   AF-A0A3Q3JLP8-F1
#
_cell.length_a   1.000
_cell.length_b   1.000
_cell.length_c   1.000
_cell.angle_alpha   90.00
_cell.angle_beta   90.00
_cell.angle_gamma   90.00
#
_symmetry.space_group_name_H-M   'P 1'
#
loop_
_entity.id
_entity.type
_entity.pdbx_description
1 polymer ?
#
loop_
_entity_poly.entity_id
_entity_poly.type
_entity_poly.pdbx_seq_one_letter_code
_entity_poly.pdbx_strand_id
1 'polypeptide(L)'
;MELQALRKEKELKQRRYSRLQVAATSHADVDLQLTAELESAACKLKEASVAIGAENANTNSQLQNLTDEVRKLASYLPAQPEASQKGKESVAPSNSSTSRRPTVLLSQLSLDPYLHQEELNTKTLSAFTQKQFFQGISDIVETSCSERFQVLDLSSCEDGREEENEHEGRDREGRRVVDRKRIEMARLQWSYIVTQHQLMQAMAEEKSVKAGLYWLSEKFSHYKSISTSSSLHVRNTVSRKELQAVEAELEALLLGPLPAALRESARLLNVPVVKGDLALQLARQDYYISRQNQVRDYLLRQKASFDLVLLAQETELRRWKMCLKHLVEANSRMVKEGEASSSRIESLAHPDLAINPRPNPIISCRDASFSRVLQILEHDSDHGRSQPFRTYEALDQAACDLAGNLQVTRDALGGACRGQYYAAARLNGDCEALHREMYTELQQLVLGPQELTAKLVEAESQLQSLQHVMQEIMGEVKAKRSQLERNSLLRQERGLYVYFHLDAKLLQKIVESQESKMAAKRGCQ
;
A
#
# COMPACT_ATOMS: atom_id res chain seq x y z
N MET A 1 -28.68 -53.66 69.37
CA MET A 1 -27.74 -52.52 69.47
C MET A 1 -26.84 -52.45 68.24
N GLU A 2 -26.10 -53.50 67.86
CA GLU A 2 -25.15 -53.48 66.73
C GLU A 2 -25.78 -53.21 65.34
N LEU A 3 -26.93 -53.79 65.05
CA LEU A 3 -27.63 -53.60 63.78
C LEU A 3 -28.06 -52.14 63.53
N GLN A 4 -28.36 -51.39 64.59
CA GLN A 4 -28.64 -49.95 64.49
C GLN A 4 -27.37 -49.12 64.28
N ALA A 5 -26.24 -49.53 64.87
CA ALA A 5 -24.95 -48.86 64.67
C ALA A 5 -24.46 -49.02 63.23
N LEU A 6 -24.56 -50.24 62.66
CA LEU A 6 -24.19 -50.50 61.27
C LEU A 6 -25.06 -49.74 60.25
N ARG A 7 -26.36 -49.57 60.54
CA ARG A 7 -27.25 -48.74 59.70
C ARG A 7 -26.83 -47.27 59.71
N LYS A 8 -26.51 -46.72 60.89
CA LYS A 8 -25.99 -45.35 61.02
C LYS A 8 -24.66 -45.16 60.30
N GLU A 9 -23.76 -46.14 60.37
CA GLU A 9 -22.47 -46.09 59.66
C GLU A 9 -22.65 -46.13 58.14
N LYS A 10 -23.56 -46.97 57.63
CA LYS A 10 -23.91 -47.01 56.19
C LYS A 10 -24.46 -45.67 55.71
N GLU A 11 -25.38 -45.05 56.46
CA GLU A 11 -25.92 -43.72 56.13
C GLU A 11 -24.83 -42.64 56.12
N LEU A 12 -23.90 -42.67 57.09
CA LEU A 12 -22.77 -41.75 57.13
C LEU A 12 -21.83 -41.93 55.93
N LYS A 13 -21.51 -43.17 55.55
CA LYS A 13 -20.70 -43.46 54.36
C LYS A 13 -21.40 -43.01 53.08
N GLN A 14 -22.70 -43.22 52.97
CA GLN A 14 -23.48 -42.77 51.81
C GLN A 14 -23.55 -41.24 51.70
N ARG A 15 -23.71 -40.53 52.83
CA ARG A 15 -23.63 -39.06 52.87
C ARG A 15 -22.25 -38.54 52.50
N ARG A 16 -21.17 -39.18 52.96
CA ARG A 16 -19.80 -38.82 52.59
C ARG A 16 -19.54 -39.04 51.10
N TYR A 17 -19.97 -40.18 50.57
CA TYR A 17 -19.86 -40.50 49.15
C TYR A 17 -20.62 -39.48 48.29
N SER A 18 -21.86 -39.16 48.64
CA SER A 18 -22.65 -38.15 47.92
C SER A 18 -22.01 -36.76 47.96
N ARG A 19 -21.42 -36.34 49.09
CA ARG A 19 -20.67 -35.08 49.17
C ARG A 19 -19.42 -35.07 48.30
N LEU A 20 -18.66 -36.18 48.29
CA LEU A 20 -17.48 -36.31 47.44
C LEU A 20 -17.84 -36.32 45.95
N GLN A 21 -18.95 -36.94 45.58
CA GLN A 21 -19.44 -36.95 44.21
C GLN A 21 -19.82 -35.53 43.75
N VAL A 22 -20.52 -34.76 44.59
CA VAL A 22 -20.86 -33.36 44.28
C VAL A 22 -19.61 -32.48 44.15
N ALA A 23 -18.62 -32.67 45.03
CA ALA A 23 -17.35 -31.96 44.93
C ALA A 23 -16.60 -32.32 43.63
N ALA A 24 -16.54 -33.61 43.27
CA ALA A 24 -15.90 -34.07 42.04
C ALA A 24 -16.58 -33.51 40.79
N THR A 25 -17.93 -33.45 40.75
CA THR A 25 -18.65 -32.83 39.62
C THR A 25 -18.39 -31.33 39.55
N SER A 26 -18.38 -30.62 40.70
CA SER A 26 -18.09 -29.19 40.69
C SER A 26 -16.66 -28.87 40.24
N HIS A 27 -15.69 -29.73 40.55
CA HIS A 27 -14.32 -29.56 40.09
C HIS A 27 -14.21 -29.82 38.57
N ALA A 28 -14.87 -30.86 38.06
CA ALA A 28 -14.90 -31.12 36.62
C ALA A 28 -15.56 -29.99 35.83
N ASP A 29 -16.63 -29.38 36.35
CA ASP A 29 -17.29 -28.23 35.71
C ASP A 29 -16.38 -26.99 35.66
N VAL A 30 -15.64 -26.72 36.74
CA VAL A 30 -14.65 -25.61 36.79
C VAL A 30 -13.49 -25.86 35.84
N ASP A 31 -12.98 -27.10 35.77
CA ASP A 31 -11.91 -27.46 34.85
C ASP A 31 -12.36 -27.28 33.39
N LEU A 32 -13.59 -27.68 33.06
CA LEU A 32 -14.17 -27.46 31.73
C LEU A 32 -14.28 -25.96 31.39
N GLN A 33 -14.72 -25.12 32.34
CA GLN A 33 -14.78 -23.67 32.13
C GLN A 33 -13.38 -23.07 31.91
N LEU A 34 -12.39 -23.46 32.72
CA LEU A 34 -11.01 -22.99 32.57
C LEU A 34 -10.40 -23.42 31.23
N THR A 35 -10.66 -24.64 30.78
CA THR A 35 -10.19 -25.09 29.46
C THR A 35 -10.81 -24.29 28.32
N ALA A 36 -12.12 -23.98 28.39
CA ALA A 36 -12.79 -23.15 27.40
C ALA A 36 -12.26 -21.70 27.40
N GLU A 37 -11.94 -21.14 28.57
CA GLU A 37 -11.31 -19.81 28.67
C GLU A 37 -9.89 -19.80 28.09
N LEU A 38 -9.11 -20.83 28.35
CA LEU A 38 -7.77 -20.99 27.77
C LEU A 38 -7.81 -21.10 26.25
N GLU A 39 -8.73 -21.88 25.69
CA GLU A 39 -8.93 -21.99 24.24
C GLU A 39 -9.38 -20.66 23.63
N SER A 40 -10.31 -19.95 24.27
CA SER A 40 -10.74 -18.60 23.85
C SER A 40 -9.58 -17.59 23.86
N ALA A 41 -8.77 -17.60 24.91
CA ALA A 41 -7.58 -16.75 25.00
C ALA A 41 -6.53 -17.11 23.94
N ALA A 42 -6.32 -18.41 23.67
CA ALA A 42 -5.42 -18.88 22.63
C ALA A 42 -5.89 -18.47 21.23
N CYS A 43 -7.20 -18.50 20.96
CA CYS A 43 -7.77 -18.00 19.70
C CYS A 43 -7.55 -16.49 19.54
N LYS A 44 -7.83 -15.70 20.57
CA LYS A 44 -7.59 -14.24 20.56
C LYS A 44 -6.12 -13.89 20.36
N LEU A 45 -5.21 -14.66 20.99
CA LEU A 45 -3.77 -14.50 20.80
C LEU A 45 -3.37 -14.81 19.35
N LYS A 46 -3.91 -15.87 18.75
CA LYS A 46 -3.67 -16.20 17.33
C LYS A 46 -4.17 -15.09 16.42
N GLU A 47 -5.38 -14.59 16.62
CA GLU A 47 -5.93 -13.47 15.84
C GLU A 47 -5.06 -12.21 15.96
N ALA A 48 -4.64 -11.85 17.18
CA ALA A 48 -3.74 -10.73 17.41
C ALA A 48 -2.37 -10.94 16.72
N SER A 49 -1.82 -12.16 16.76
CA SER A 49 -0.56 -12.47 16.08
C SER A 49 -0.67 -12.36 14.55
N VAL A 50 -1.80 -12.76 13.98
CA VAL A 50 -2.07 -12.61 12.53
C VAL A 50 -2.26 -11.14 12.17
N ALA A 51 -2.96 -10.35 12.99
CA ALA A 51 -3.12 -8.92 12.79
C ALA A 51 -1.78 -8.17 12.82
N ILE A 52 -0.92 -8.47 13.81
CA ILE A 52 0.44 -7.91 13.90
C ILE A 52 1.28 -8.35 12.70
N GLY A 53 1.16 -9.61 12.27
CA GLY A 53 1.83 -10.11 11.07
C GLY A 53 1.41 -9.35 9.80
N ALA A 54 0.12 -9.07 9.64
CA ALA A 54 -0.41 -8.29 8.53
C ALA A 54 0.06 -6.82 8.57
N GLU A 55 0.07 -6.21 9.75
CA GLU A 55 0.59 -4.85 9.94
C GLU A 55 2.09 -4.78 9.63
N ASN A 56 2.88 -5.76 10.09
CA ASN A 56 4.31 -5.87 9.77
C ASN A 56 4.56 -6.08 8.28
N ALA A 57 3.74 -6.88 7.59
CA ALA A 57 3.84 -7.03 6.14
C ALA A 57 3.54 -5.70 5.42
N ASN A 58 2.52 -4.97 5.88
CA ASN A 58 2.19 -3.66 5.34
C ASN A 58 3.31 -2.64 5.58
N THR A 59 3.86 -2.55 6.79
CA THR A 59 4.97 -1.63 7.09
C THR A 59 6.23 -1.97 6.30
N ASN A 60 6.57 -3.27 6.16
CA ASN A 60 7.67 -3.70 5.30
C ASN A 60 7.44 -3.31 3.83
N SER A 61 6.21 -3.43 3.31
CA SER A 61 5.89 -3.00 1.95
C SER A 61 6.06 -1.47 1.78
N GLN A 62 5.67 -0.69 2.79
CA GLN A 62 5.87 0.76 2.79
C GLN A 62 7.34 1.15 2.87
N LEU A 63 8.14 0.45 3.68
CA LEU A 63 9.59 0.66 3.78
C LEU A 63 10.31 0.28 2.49
N GLN A 64 9.89 -0.79 1.83
CA GLN A 64 10.44 -1.18 0.53
C GLN A 64 10.10 -0.13 -0.53
N ASN A 65 8.85 0.32 -0.60
CA ASN A 65 8.43 1.40 -1.48
C ASN A 65 9.24 2.68 -1.23
N LEU A 66 9.45 3.05 0.05
CA LEU A 66 10.28 4.19 0.41
C LEU A 66 11.73 4.00 -0.04
N THR A 67 12.29 2.81 0.14
CA THR A 67 13.66 2.47 -0.28
C THR A 67 13.80 2.56 -1.81
N ASP A 68 12.79 2.11 -2.55
CA ASP A 68 12.75 2.18 -4.00
C ASP A 68 12.61 3.63 -4.49
N GLU A 69 11.77 4.45 -3.84
CA GLU A 69 11.68 5.89 -4.14
C GLU A 69 12.97 6.64 -3.78
N VAL A 70 13.64 6.30 -2.68
CA VAL A 70 14.97 6.83 -2.33
C VAL A 70 16.02 6.40 -3.36
N ARG A 71 15.95 5.16 -3.87
CA ARG A 71 16.82 4.68 -4.95
C ARG A 71 16.56 5.40 -6.26
N LYS A 72 15.29 5.67 -6.60
CA LYS A 72 14.90 6.51 -7.75
C LYS A 72 15.43 7.93 -7.58
N LEU A 73 15.25 8.55 -6.42
CA LEU A 73 15.83 9.86 -6.08
C LEU A 73 17.35 9.88 -6.24
N ALA A 74 18.03 8.82 -5.77
CA ALA A 74 19.47 8.67 -5.93
C ALA A 74 19.90 8.52 -7.40
N SER A 75 19.05 7.96 -8.27
CA SER A 75 19.32 7.84 -9.71
C SER A 75 19.21 9.16 -10.48
N TYR A 76 18.50 10.16 -9.94
CA TYR A 76 18.44 11.52 -10.51
C TYR A 76 19.65 12.39 -10.15
N LEU A 77 20.53 11.92 -9.25
CA LEU A 77 21.85 12.54 -9.04
C LEU A 77 22.78 12.16 -10.21
N PRO A 78 23.35 13.13 -10.96
CA PRO A 78 24.09 12.82 -12.18
C PRO A 78 25.41 12.12 -11.87
N ALA A 79 25.49 10.82 -12.19
CA ALA A 79 26.75 10.21 -12.62
C ALA A 79 27.09 10.81 -14.00
N GLN A 80 27.93 11.85 -14.01
CA GLN A 80 28.34 12.48 -15.27
C GLN A 80 29.15 11.52 -16.16
N PRO A 81 29.02 11.66 -17.50
CA PRO A 81 29.58 10.74 -18.47
C PRO A 81 31.08 10.97 -18.67
N GLU A 82 31.82 9.88 -18.80
CA GLU A 82 33.24 9.91 -19.17
C GLU A 82 33.40 10.54 -20.57
N ALA A 83 33.97 11.74 -20.59
CA ALA A 83 34.47 12.35 -21.81
C ALA A 83 35.72 11.60 -22.27
N SER A 84 35.67 11.13 -23.51
CA SER A 84 36.76 10.50 -24.25
C SER A 84 38.04 11.33 -24.21
N GLN A 85 39.12 10.77 -23.64
CA GLN A 85 40.48 11.20 -23.96
C GLN A 85 41.33 9.98 -24.32
N LYS A 86 41.54 9.81 -25.62
CA LYS A 86 42.62 9.02 -26.21
C LYS A 86 43.96 9.65 -25.82
N GLY A 87 44.91 8.84 -25.34
CA GLY A 87 46.33 9.10 -25.59
C GLY A 87 47.32 8.78 -24.46
N LYS A 88 47.99 7.63 -24.62
CA LYS A 88 49.38 7.28 -24.22
C LYS A 88 49.68 6.88 -22.76
N GLU A 89 49.69 5.56 -22.58
CA GLU A 89 50.70 4.70 -21.92
C GLU A 89 51.68 5.32 -20.91
N SER A 90 51.64 4.87 -19.65
CA SER A 90 52.73 4.08 -19.04
C SER A 90 52.39 3.52 -17.64
N VAL A 91 52.44 2.19 -17.55
CA VAL A 91 52.99 1.34 -16.47
C VAL A 91 52.37 1.33 -15.04
N ALA A 92 51.99 0.09 -14.65
CA ALA A 92 51.80 -0.52 -13.32
C ALA A 92 50.41 -0.46 -12.65
N PRO A 93 49.84 -1.62 -12.22
CA PRO A 93 48.53 -1.69 -11.61
C PRO A 93 48.62 -1.53 -10.09
N SER A 94 47.94 -0.54 -9.55
CA SER A 94 47.69 -0.44 -8.11
C SER A 94 46.21 -0.11 -7.87
N ASN A 95 45.48 -1.16 -7.51
CA ASN A 95 44.34 -1.19 -6.59
C ASN A 95 43.45 0.06 -6.56
N SER A 96 42.37 0.00 -7.33
CA SER A 96 41.22 0.91 -7.25
C SER A 96 40.44 0.69 -5.95
N SER A 97 40.85 1.32 -4.86
CA SER A 97 39.95 1.63 -3.75
C SER A 97 39.27 2.97 -4.04
N THR A 98 38.03 2.90 -4.54
CA THR A 98 36.95 3.87 -4.30
C THR A 98 37.39 5.26 -3.82
N SER A 99 37.72 6.17 -4.75
CA SER A 99 37.65 7.60 -4.46
C SER A 99 36.17 8.01 -4.40
N ARG A 100 35.52 7.73 -3.27
CA ARG A 100 34.22 8.31 -2.94
C ARG A 100 34.46 9.83 -2.85
N ARG A 101 34.07 10.58 -3.89
CA ARG A 101 34.13 12.05 -3.87
C ARG A 101 33.51 12.55 -2.55
N PRO A 102 34.08 13.58 -1.92
CA PRO A 102 33.57 14.07 -0.65
C PRO A 102 32.13 14.52 -0.85
N THR A 103 31.25 14.15 0.09
CA THR A 103 29.87 14.63 0.18
C THR A 103 29.86 16.15 0.09
N VAL A 104 29.43 16.67 -1.06
CA VAL A 104 29.33 18.11 -1.32
C VAL A 104 28.28 18.69 -0.37
N LEU A 105 28.64 19.75 0.34
CA LEU A 105 27.75 20.46 1.25
C LEU A 105 26.63 21.14 0.44
N LEU A 106 25.43 21.27 1.02
CA LEU A 106 24.33 21.95 0.33
C LEU A 106 24.71 23.41 0.04
N SER A 107 25.46 24.04 0.94
CA SER A 107 26.01 25.39 0.75
C SER A 107 26.95 25.55 -0.45
N GLN A 108 27.48 24.46 -1.00
CA GLN A 108 28.38 24.45 -2.15
C GLN A 108 27.68 24.08 -3.46
N LEU A 109 26.41 23.66 -3.40
CA LEU A 109 25.60 23.33 -4.58
C LEU A 109 24.87 24.57 -5.07
N SER A 110 24.82 24.78 -6.39
CA SER A 110 23.94 25.79 -6.97
C SER A 110 22.49 25.31 -6.90
N LEU A 111 21.64 26.08 -6.21
CA LEU A 111 20.20 25.82 -6.10
C LEU A 111 19.40 26.35 -7.30
N ASP A 112 20.02 27.17 -8.16
CA ASP A 112 19.39 27.76 -9.34
C ASP A 112 18.62 26.77 -10.25
N PRO A 113 19.20 25.61 -10.66
CA PRO A 113 18.46 24.66 -11.49
C PRO A 113 17.23 24.07 -10.78
N TYR A 114 17.33 23.87 -9.47
CA TYR A 114 16.22 23.37 -8.65
C TYR A 114 15.11 24.42 -8.51
N LEU A 115 15.48 25.67 -8.20
CA LEU A 115 14.52 26.78 -8.09
C LEU A 115 13.83 27.08 -9.42
N HIS A 116 14.55 27.01 -10.53
CA HIS A 116 13.96 27.17 -11.86
C HIS A 116 12.95 26.05 -12.18
N GLN A 117 13.26 24.81 -11.79
CA GLN A 117 12.31 23.70 -11.93
C GLN A 117 11.05 23.91 -11.07
N GLU A 118 11.19 24.39 -9.84
CA GLU A 118 10.04 24.71 -8.99
C GLU A 118 9.19 25.88 -9.50
N GLU A 119 9.82 26.89 -10.09
CA GLU A 119 9.12 27.97 -10.77
C GLU A 119 8.31 27.45 -11.96
N LEU A 120 8.88 26.55 -12.77
CA LEU A 120 8.20 25.92 -13.89
C LEU A 120 7.04 25.03 -13.44
N ASN A 121 7.23 24.27 -12.36
CA ASN A 121 6.16 23.48 -11.72
C ASN A 121 5.00 24.39 -11.29
N THR A 122 5.31 25.54 -10.67
CA THR A 122 4.31 26.53 -10.24
C THR A 122 3.53 27.10 -11.43
N LYS A 123 4.22 27.47 -12.52
CA LYS A 123 3.58 27.96 -13.75
C LYS A 123 2.70 26.91 -14.41
N THR A 124 3.14 25.66 -14.41
CA THR A 124 2.38 24.54 -14.98
C THR A 124 1.13 24.25 -14.15
N LEU A 125 1.26 24.30 -12.82
CA LEU A 125 0.14 24.12 -11.91
C LEU A 125 -0.87 25.26 -12.01
N SER A 126 -0.43 26.52 -12.15
CA SER A 126 -1.33 27.66 -12.33
C SER A 126 -2.07 27.63 -13.67
N ALA A 127 -1.40 27.22 -14.75
CA ALA A 127 -2.06 26.99 -16.04
C ALA A 127 -3.07 25.83 -15.97
N PHE A 128 -2.72 24.75 -15.28
CA PHE A 128 -3.60 23.61 -15.08
C PHE A 128 -4.85 23.99 -14.26
N THR A 129 -4.67 24.70 -13.13
CA THR A 129 -5.81 25.16 -12.32
C THR A 129 -6.68 26.12 -13.10
N GLN A 130 -6.08 27.04 -13.87
CA GLN A 130 -6.86 27.95 -14.69
C GLN A 130 -7.68 27.21 -15.75
N LYS A 131 -7.08 26.23 -16.42
CA LYS A 131 -7.77 25.41 -17.42
C LYS A 131 -8.89 24.58 -16.80
N GLN A 132 -8.69 23.97 -15.64
CA GLN A 132 -9.69 23.06 -15.05
C GLN A 132 -10.80 23.78 -14.29
N PHE A 133 -10.50 24.91 -13.65
CA PHE A 133 -11.45 25.61 -12.76
C PHE A 133 -11.98 26.93 -13.30
N PHE A 134 -11.38 27.54 -14.33
CA PHE A 134 -11.97 28.72 -14.98
C PHE A 134 -12.50 28.37 -16.36
N GLN A 135 -11.67 27.81 -17.24
CA GLN A 135 -12.11 27.44 -18.59
C GLN A 135 -13.00 26.18 -18.57
N GLY A 136 -12.59 25.13 -17.86
CA GLY A 136 -13.32 23.87 -17.77
C GLY A 136 -14.69 24.02 -17.10
N ILE A 137 -14.82 24.97 -16.16
CA ILE A 137 -16.13 25.30 -15.57
C ILE A 137 -16.99 25.99 -16.62
N SER A 138 -16.48 26.98 -17.36
CA SER A 138 -17.23 27.61 -18.47
C SER A 138 -17.64 26.60 -19.53
N ASP A 139 -16.76 25.72 -19.98
CA ASP A 139 -17.07 24.71 -21.01
C ASP A 139 -18.11 23.67 -20.51
N ILE A 140 -18.06 23.28 -19.23
CA ILE A 140 -19.07 22.40 -18.61
C ILE A 140 -20.41 23.12 -18.40
N VAL A 141 -20.37 24.41 -18.08
CA VAL A 141 -21.54 25.30 -17.89
C VAL A 141 -22.18 25.70 -19.22
N GLU A 142 -21.42 25.75 -20.31
CA GLU A 142 -21.92 26.03 -21.66
C GLU A 142 -22.50 24.77 -22.32
N THR A 143 -21.88 23.60 -22.10
CA THR A 143 -22.41 22.30 -22.60
C THR A 143 -23.58 21.77 -21.77
N SER A 144 -23.78 22.29 -20.56
CA SER A 144 -24.87 21.90 -19.65
C SER A 144 -25.60 23.12 -19.17
N CYS A 145 -26.86 23.35 -19.59
CA CYS A 145 -27.67 24.52 -19.22
C CYS A 145 -27.32 25.10 -17.83
N SER A 146 -26.77 26.32 -17.82
CA SER A 146 -26.24 27.12 -16.70
C SER A 146 -27.09 27.18 -15.41
N GLU A 147 -28.34 26.74 -15.48
CA GLU A 147 -29.31 26.70 -14.37
C GLU A 147 -29.22 25.44 -13.49
N ARG A 148 -28.38 24.44 -13.84
CA ARG A 148 -28.29 23.14 -13.13
C ARG A 148 -27.24 23.09 -12.00
N PHE A 149 -26.54 24.20 -11.71
CA PHE A 149 -25.32 24.20 -10.88
C PHE A 149 -25.52 24.50 -9.39
N GLN A 150 -26.74 24.81 -8.93
CA GLN A 150 -26.99 24.99 -7.51
C GLN A 150 -27.49 23.68 -6.88
N VAL A 151 -26.79 23.23 -5.83
CA VAL A 151 -27.34 22.26 -4.88
C VAL A 151 -28.59 22.90 -4.31
N LEU A 152 -29.74 22.36 -4.68
CA LEU A 152 -31.02 22.93 -4.30
C LEU A 152 -31.21 22.67 -2.81
N ASP A 153 -31.12 23.73 -2.00
CA ASP A 153 -31.49 23.66 -0.59
C ASP A 153 -33.02 23.57 -0.53
N LEU A 154 -33.52 22.36 -0.24
CA LEU A 154 -34.95 22.05 -0.20
C LEU A 154 -35.62 22.57 1.09
N SER A 155 -34.86 23.18 2.00
CA SER A 155 -35.38 23.69 3.28
C SER A 155 -36.35 24.88 3.13
N SER A 156 -36.41 25.54 1.97
CA SER A 156 -37.30 26.68 1.73
C SER A 156 -38.60 26.33 0.99
N CYS A 157 -38.88 25.04 0.78
CA CYS A 157 -40.06 24.56 0.06
C CYS A 157 -41.08 23.88 1.00
N GLU A 158 -41.30 24.44 2.18
CA GLU A 158 -42.53 24.16 2.94
C GLU A 158 -43.65 25.11 2.51
N ASP A 159 -44.85 24.54 2.40
CA ASP A 159 -46.04 25.15 1.84
C ASP A 159 -46.54 26.37 2.62
N GLY A 160 -46.84 27.44 1.86
CA GLY A 160 -47.99 28.31 2.12
C GLY A 160 -47.82 29.43 3.14
N ARG A 161 -47.48 30.63 2.65
CA ARG A 161 -48.41 31.78 2.57
C ARG A 161 -47.66 32.97 1.97
N GLU A 162 -48.42 33.73 1.20
CA GLU A 162 -48.06 35.04 0.68
C GLU A 162 -47.56 35.93 1.82
N GLU A 163 -46.27 36.21 1.85
CA GLU A 163 -45.79 37.48 2.41
C GLU A 163 -44.87 38.11 1.37
N GLU A 164 -45.43 39.14 0.74
CA GLU A 164 -44.72 40.13 -0.04
C GLU A 164 -43.67 40.76 0.87
N ASN A 165 -42.40 40.39 0.70
CA ASN A 165 -41.30 41.22 1.17
C ASN A 165 -40.10 41.12 0.23
N GLU A 166 -39.55 42.30 -0.04
CA GLU A 166 -38.62 42.69 -1.10
C GLU A 166 -37.21 42.11 -0.92
N HIS A 167 -36.99 40.84 -1.23
CA HIS A 167 -35.65 40.30 -1.50
C HIS A 167 -35.50 39.91 -2.98
N GLU A 168 -35.49 40.97 -3.80
CA GLU A 168 -35.38 40.87 -5.25
C GLU A 168 -33.94 40.58 -5.70
N GLY A 169 -33.69 39.36 -6.17
CA GLY A 169 -32.53 39.07 -7.01
C GLY A 169 -32.20 37.59 -7.14
N ARG A 170 -31.98 36.91 -6.02
CA ARG A 170 -31.58 35.48 -5.99
C ARG A 170 -32.76 34.51 -5.92
N ASP A 171 -33.79 34.83 -5.17
CA ASP A 171 -34.91 33.90 -4.92
C ASP A 171 -35.86 33.76 -6.12
N ARG A 172 -35.92 34.76 -7.00
CA ARG A 172 -36.68 34.68 -8.26
C ARG A 172 -36.08 33.65 -9.22
N GLU A 173 -34.75 33.52 -9.25
CA GLU A 173 -34.08 32.58 -10.18
C GLU A 173 -34.24 31.13 -9.70
N GLY A 174 -34.04 30.87 -8.40
CA GLY A 174 -34.26 29.55 -7.82
C GLY A 174 -35.69 29.04 -8.01
N ARG A 175 -36.69 29.92 -7.81
CA ARG A 175 -38.10 29.59 -8.06
C ARG A 175 -38.37 29.28 -9.54
N ARG A 176 -37.83 30.07 -10.47
CA ARG A 176 -37.93 29.81 -11.91
C ARG A 176 -37.35 28.46 -12.31
N VAL A 177 -36.23 28.04 -11.71
CA VAL A 177 -35.60 26.74 -12.01
C VAL A 177 -36.45 25.58 -11.50
N VAL A 178 -37.02 25.68 -10.30
CA VAL A 178 -37.94 24.68 -9.74
C VAL A 178 -39.20 24.56 -10.61
N ASP A 179 -39.75 25.68 -11.06
CA ASP A 179 -40.93 25.69 -11.92
C ASP A 179 -40.65 25.07 -13.29
N ARG A 180 -39.49 25.34 -13.89
CA ARG A 180 -39.06 24.66 -15.13
C ARG A 180 -38.93 23.15 -14.96
N LYS A 181 -38.35 22.69 -13.86
CA LYS A 181 -38.25 21.26 -13.55
C LYS A 181 -39.63 20.63 -13.34
N ARG A 182 -40.55 21.31 -12.66
CA ARG A 182 -41.94 20.84 -12.49
C ARG A 182 -42.67 20.73 -13.83
N ILE A 183 -42.48 21.70 -14.73
CA ILE A 183 -43.06 21.69 -16.08
C ILE A 183 -42.51 20.53 -16.91
N GLU A 184 -41.19 20.32 -16.91
CA GLU A 184 -40.57 19.20 -17.64
C GLU A 184 -40.99 17.83 -17.05
N MET A 185 -41.11 17.71 -15.73
CA MET A 185 -41.66 16.51 -15.10
C MET A 185 -43.10 16.24 -15.52
N ALA A 186 -43.95 17.26 -15.55
CA ALA A 186 -45.33 17.13 -16.02
C ALA A 186 -45.38 16.75 -17.50
N ARG A 187 -44.48 17.30 -18.33
CA ARG A 187 -44.35 16.97 -19.75
C ARG A 187 -43.94 15.50 -19.96
N LEU A 188 -42.99 15.00 -19.17
CA LEU A 188 -42.55 13.60 -19.19
C LEU A 188 -43.66 12.64 -18.73
N GLN A 189 -44.38 12.99 -17.67
CA GLN A 189 -45.54 12.21 -17.22
C GLN A 189 -46.62 12.16 -18.31
N TRP A 190 -46.89 13.28 -18.96
CA TRP A 190 -47.88 13.35 -20.03
C TRP A 190 -47.48 12.52 -21.25
N SER A 191 -46.23 12.64 -21.70
CA SER A 191 -45.73 11.82 -22.81
C SER A 191 -45.78 10.32 -22.48
N TYR A 192 -45.45 9.95 -21.24
CA TYR A 192 -45.56 8.57 -20.78
C TYR A 192 -47.02 8.08 -20.80
N ILE A 193 -47.98 8.86 -20.29
CA ILE A 193 -49.41 8.50 -20.31
C ILE A 193 -49.90 8.29 -21.75
N VAL A 194 -49.59 9.22 -22.65
CA VAL A 194 -50.02 9.15 -24.06
C VAL A 194 -49.43 7.94 -24.76
N THR A 195 -48.13 7.69 -24.58
CA THR A 195 -47.45 6.55 -25.22
C THR A 195 -47.94 5.21 -24.68
N GLN A 196 -48.16 5.09 -23.37
CA GLN A 196 -48.74 3.87 -22.78
C GLN A 196 -50.18 3.63 -23.23
N HIS A 197 -50.99 4.69 -23.35
CA HIS A 197 -52.34 4.59 -23.87
C HIS A 197 -52.35 4.08 -25.32
N GLN A 198 -51.51 4.66 -26.19
CA GLN A 198 -51.36 4.23 -27.58
C GLN A 198 -50.87 2.78 -27.68
N LEU A 199 -49.89 2.39 -26.85
CA LEU A 199 -49.41 1.01 -26.80
C LEU A 199 -50.52 0.03 -26.41
N MET A 200 -51.33 0.39 -25.41
CA MET A 200 -52.40 -0.47 -24.95
C MET A 200 -53.51 -0.60 -25.98
N GLN A 201 -53.83 0.48 -26.71
CA GLN A 201 -54.76 0.45 -27.83
C GLN A 201 -54.26 -0.48 -28.94
N ALA A 202 -52.99 -0.34 -29.36
CA ALA A 202 -52.40 -1.21 -30.37
C ALA A 202 -52.40 -2.70 -29.94
N MET A 203 -52.10 -2.99 -28.66
CA MET A 203 -52.17 -4.35 -28.12
C MET A 203 -53.61 -4.90 -28.08
N ALA A 204 -54.60 -4.05 -27.81
CA ALA A 204 -56.00 -4.45 -27.83
C ALA A 204 -56.47 -4.78 -29.25
N GLU A 205 -56.07 -3.98 -30.24
CA GLU A 205 -56.32 -4.23 -31.66
C GLU A 205 -55.66 -5.53 -32.13
N GLU A 206 -54.39 -5.78 -31.76
CA GLU A 206 -53.72 -7.04 -32.08
C GLU A 206 -54.45 -8.26 -31.48
N LYS A 207 -54.81 -8.17 -30.19
CA LYS A 207 -55.52 -9.26 -29.50
C LYS A 207 -56.92 -9.47 -30.05
N SER A 208 -57.62 -8.42 -30.46
CA SER A 208 -58.97 -8.54 -31.02
C SER A 208 -58.94 -9.26 -32.38
N VAL A 209 -57.99 -8.93 -33.25
CA VAL A 209 -57.76 -9.64 -34.52
C VAL A 209 -57.45 -11.10 -34.26
N LYS A 210 -56.56 -11.38 -33.30
CA LYS A 210 -56.18 -12.76 -32.94
C LYS A 210 -57.35 -13.56 -32.39
N ALA A 211 -58.17 -12.98 -31.52
CA ALA A 211 -59.39 -13.59 -31.01
C ALA A 211 -60.41 -13.84 -32.13
N GLY A 212 -60.57 -12.90 -33.07
CA GLY A 212 -61.41 -13.07 -34.25
C GLY A 212 -60.97 -14.25 -35.12
N LEU A 213 -59.65 -14.40 -35.34
CA LEU A 213 -59.08 -15.56 -36.06
C LEU A 213 -59.34 -16.88 -35.33
N TYR A 214 -59.15 -16.93 -34.01
CA TYR A 214 -59.47 -18.11 -33.22
C TYR A 214 -60.95 -18.48 -33.29
N TRP A 215 -61.84 -17.50 -33.15
CA TRP A 215 -63.28 -17.72 -33.24
C TRP A 215 -63.69 -18.26 -34.62
N LEU A 216 -63.13 -17.71 -35.70
CA LEU A 216 -63.38 -18.20 -37.07
C LEU A 216 -62.88 -19.63 -37.25
N SER A 217 -61.70 -19.96 -36.73
CA SER A 217 -61.13 -21.32 -36.78
C SER A 217 -61.99 -22.36 -36.03
N GLU A 218 -62.47 -22.01 -34.83
CA GLU A 218 -63.33 -22.86 -34.02
C GLU A 218 -64.72 -23.07 -34.65
N LYS A 219 -65.29 -22.00 -35.22
CA LYS A 219 -66.58 -22.02 -35.93
C LYS A 219 -66.54 -22.79 -37.25
N PHE A 220 -65.44 -22.71 -38.01
CA PHE A 220 -65.25 -23.48 -39.25
C PHE A 220 -65.27 -25.00 -38.96
N SER A 221 -64.82 -25.40 -37.77
CA SER A 221 -64.81 -26.81 -37.33
C SER A 221 -66.23 -27.36 -37.04
N HIS A 222 -67.23 -26.49 -36.85
CA HIS A 222 -68.61 -26.84 -36.47
C HIS A 222 -69.66 -26.54 -37.56
N TYR A 223 -69.24 -26.17 -38.77
CA TYR A 223 -70.12 -25.65 -39.83
C TYR A 223 -71.10 -26.67 -40.44
N LYS A 224 -71.10 -27.95 -40.00
CA LYS A 224 -72.01 -29.00 -40.49
C LYS A 224 -73.38 -29.06 -39.78
N SER A 225 -73.65 -28.27 -38.75
CA SER A 225 -74.89 -28.41 -37.95
C SER A 225 -75.55 -27.08 -37.57
N ILE A 226 -75.94 -26.26 -38.55
CA ILE A 226 -76.80 -25.10 -38.29
C ILE A 226 -77.95 -25.12 -39.31
N SER A 227 -79.05 -25.78 -38.95
CA SER A 227 -80.28 -25.83 -39.74
C SER A 227 -81.51 -25.88 -38.84
N THR A 228 -81.76 -24.81 -38.07
CA THR A 228 -83.07 -24.53 -37.45
C THR A 228 -83.23 -23.01 -37.30
N SER A 229 -84.18 -22.41 -38.03
CA SER A 229 -84.29 -20.94 -38.15
C SER A 229 -85.01 -20.24 -36.99
N SER A 230 -85.80 -20.95 -36.20
CA SER A 230 -86.62 -20.37 -35.13
C SER A 230 -85.86 -20.00 -33.85
N SER A 231 -84.68 -20.59 -33.60
CA SER A 231 -83.82 -20.26 -32.45
C SER A 231 -82.78 -19.16 -32.73
N LEU A 232 -82.57 -18.80 -34.01
CA LEU A 232 -81.58 -17.82 -34.43
C LEU A 232 -81.93 -16.40 -33.99
N HIS A 233 -83.22 -16.03 -34.01
CA HIS A 233 -83.63 -14.69 -33.64
C HIS A 233 -83.42 -14.42 -32.14
N VAL A 234 -83.78 -15.39 -31.28
CA VAL A 234 -83.52 -15.32 -29.82
C VAL A 234 -82.02 -15.29 -29.53
N ARG A 235 -81.23 -16.10 -30.24
CA ARG A 235 -79.76 -16.12 -30.06
C ARG A 235 -79.11 -14.81 -30.52
N ASN A 236 -79.62 -14.19 -31.58
CA ASN A 236 -79.16 -12.89 -32.08
C ASN A 236 -79.51 -11.77 -31.09
N THR A 237 -80.73 -11.74 -30.55
CA THR A 237 -81.11 -10.71 -29.55
C THR A 237 -80.32 -10.86 -28.25
N VAL A 238 -80.02 -12.08 -27.81
CA VAL A 238 -79.12 -12.33 -26.66
C VAL A 238 -77.70 -11.87 -26.95
N SER A 239 -77.11 -12.26 -28.09
CA SER A 239 -75.74 -11.85 -28.46
C SER A 239 -75.60 -10.33 -28.60
N ARG A 240 -76.64 -9.65 -29.08
CA ARG A 240 -76.65 -8.20 -29.22
C ARG A 240 -76.74 -7.47 -27.88
N LYS A 241 -77.46 -8.03 -26.91
CA LYS A 241 -77.48 -7.51 -25.52
C LYS A 241 -76.14 -7.74 -24.82
N GLU A 242 -75.53 -8.90 -25.02
CA GLU A 242 -74.19 -9.21 -24.50
C GLU A 242 -73.14 -8.25 -25.08
N LEU A 243 -73.18 -8.00 -26.40
CA LEU A 243 -72.28 -7.05 -27.06
C LEU A 243 -72.46 -5.63 -26.52
N GLN A 244 -73.69 -5.18 -26.33
CA GLN A 244 -74.00 -3.86 -25.77
C GLN A 244 -73.55 -3.74 -24.29
N ALA A 245 -73.62 -4.82 -23.51
CA ALA A 245 -73.10 -4.86 -22.14
C ALA A 245 -71.57 -4.75 -22.12
N VAL A 246 -70.88 -5.48 -23.00
CA VAL A 246 -69.41 -5.43 -23.13
C VAL A 246 -68.93 -4.06 -23.62
N GLU A 247 -69.66 -3.42 -24.55
CA GLU A 247 -69.36 -2.05 -24.99
C GLU A 247 -69.48 -1.04 -23.84
N ALA A 248 -70.52 -1.15 -23.00
CA ALA A 248 -70.68 -0.30 -21.83
C ALA A 248 -69.58 -0.52 -20.78
N GLU A 249 -69.17 -1.77 -20.55
CA GLU A 249 -68.03 -2.09 -19.69
C GLU A 249 -66.71 -1.52 -20.23
N LEU A 250 -66.51 -1.59 -21.55
CA LEU A 250 -65.34 -1.01 -22.22
C LEU A 250 -65.29 0.52 -22.04
N GLU A 251 -66.41 1.22 -22.25
CA GLU A 251 -66.48 2.68 -22.03
C GLU A 251 -66.22 3.04 -20.57
N ALA A 252 -66.77 2.28 -19.62
CA ALA A 252 -66.51 2.47 -18.19
C ALA A 252 -65.01 2.31 -17.86
N LEU A 253 -64.34 1.32 -18.46
CA LEU A 253 -62.91 1.10 -18.31
C LEU A 253 -62.07 2.26 -18.90
N LEU A 254 -62.44 2.76 -20.08
CA LEU A 254 -61.73 3.84 -20.79
C LEU A 254 -61.85 5.19 -20.06
N LEU A 255 -62.99 5.48 -19.44
CA LEU A 255 -63.24 6.77 -18.80
C LEU A 255 -62.74 6.84 -17.34
N GLY A 256 -62.63 5.72 -16.64
CA GLY A 256 -62.31 5.71 -15.20
C GLY A 256 -61.00 5.00 -14.85
N PRO A 257 -61.01 3.66 -14.72
CA PRO A 257 -59.89 2.87 -14.17
C PRO A 257 -58.60 3.01 -14.97
N LEU A 258 -58.68 3.04 -16.31
CA LEU A 258 -57.49 3.08 -17.16
C LEU A 258 -56.72 4.42 -17.03
N PRO A 259 -57.34 5.60 -17.19
CA PRO A 259 -56.66 6.87 -16.95
C PRO A 259 -56.11 7.00 -15.52
N ALA A 260 -56.82 6.47 -14.51
CA ALA A 260 -56.34 6.48 -13.13
C ALA A 260 -55.07 5.63 -12.96
N ALA A 261 -55.07 4.40 -13.47
CA ALA A 261 -53.90 3.52 -13.43
C ALA A 261 -52.70 4.10 -14.21
N LEU A 262 -52.96 4.71 -15.37
CA LEU A 262 -51.92 5.38 -16.15
C LEU A 262 -51.31 6.57 -15.40
N ARG A 263 -52.12 7.39 -14.71
CA ARG A 263 -51.60 8.49 -13.87
C ARG A 263 -50.75 7.99 -12.71
N GLU A 264 -51.15 6.93 -12.01
CA GLU A 264 -50.33 6.34 -10.94
C GLU A 264 -49.03 5.77 -11.49
N SER A 265 -49.07 5.07 -12.62
CA SER A 265 -47.86 4.56 -13.26
C SER A 265 -46.92 5.68 -13.73
N ALA A 266 -47.45 6.82 -14.17
CA ALA A 266 -46.66 8.00 -14.54
C ALA A 266 -46.00 8.66 -13.32
N ARG A 267 -46.64 8.64 -12.14
CA ARG A 267 -46.03 9.14 -10.90
C ARG A 267 -44.81 8.32 -10.48
N LEU A 268 -44.78 7.03 -10.80
CA LEU A 268 -43.62 6.17 -10.54
C LEU A 268 -42.39 6.59 -11.35
N LEU A 269 -42.55 7.35 -12.44
CA LEU A 269 -41.46 7.94 -13.22
C LEU A 269 -40.66 8.99 -12.44
N ASN A 270 -41.24 9.60 -11.39
CA ASN A 270 -40.59 10.67 -10.63
C ASN A 270 -39.30 10.21 -9.96
N VAL A 271 -39.33 9.02 -9.34
CA VAL A 271 -38.19 8.46 -8.60
C VAL A 271 -36.96 8.24 -9.49
N PRO A 272 -37.04 7.51 -10.62
CA PRO A 272 -35.87 7.29 -11.47
C PRO A 272 -35.35 8.57 -12.12
N VAL A 273 -36.22 9.52 -12.47
CA VAL A 273 -35.79 10.80 -13.06
C VAL A 273 -35.03 11.64 -12.04
N VAL A 274 -35.59 11.83 -10.84
CA VAL A 274 -34.90 12.56 -9.76
C VAL A 274 -33.60 11.86 -9.36
N LYS A 275 -33.60 10.53 -9.29
CA LYS A 275 -32.39 9.74 -9.02
C LYS A 275 -31.32 9.95 -10.09
N GLY A 276 -31.71 9.99 -11.37
CA GLY A 276 -30.81 10.27 -12.48
C GLY A 276 -30.18 11.68 -12.41
N ASP A 277 -30.99 12.68 -12.10
CA ASP A 277 -30.53 14.06 -11.91
C ASP A 277 -29.54 14.18 -10.74
N LEU A 278 -29.85 13.55 -9.59
CA LEU A 278 -28.95 13.51 -8.43
C LEU A 278 -27.65 12.76 -8.76
N ALA A 279 -27.72 11.64 -9.47
CA ALA A 279 -26.53 10.89 -9.88
C ALA A 279 -25.63 11.73 -10.80
N LEU A 280 -26.21 12.51 -11.71
CA LEU A 280 -25.46 13.43 -12.58
C LEU A 280 -24.80 14.55 -11.75
N GLN A 281 -25.49 15.08 -10.74
CA GLN A 281 -24.92 16.08 -9.83
C GLN A 281 -23.74 15.49 -9.02
N LEU A 282 -23.90 14.29 -8.48
CA LEU A 282 -22.84 13.59 -7.75
C LEU A 282 -21.61 13.34 -8.64
N ALA A 283 -21.80 12.79 -9.84
CA ALA A 283 -20.69 12.53 -10.76
C ALA A 283 -19.88 13.80 -11.10
N ARG A 284 -20.55 14.97 -11.17
CA ARG A 284 -19.88 16.26 -11.37
C ARG A 284 -19.12 16.71 -10.14
N GLN A 285 -19.68 16.53 -8.94
CA GLN A 285 -18.97 16.83 -7.70
C GLN A 285 -17.74 15.94 -7.54
N ASP A 286 -17.87 14.64 -7.80
CA ASP A 286 -16.76 13.69 -7.78
C ASP A 286 -15.64 14.09 -8.74
N TYR A 287 -16.00 14.59 -9.94
CA TYR A 287 -15.04 15.15 -10.87
C TYR A 287 -14.26 16.32 -10.25
N TYR A 288 -14.95 17.31 -9.67
CA TYR A 288 -14.27 18.46 -9.06
C TYR A 288 -13.43 18.08 -7.85
N ILE A 289 -13.93 17.20 -6.99
CA ILE A 289 -13.20 16.68 -5.84
C ILE A 289 -11.93 15.97 -6.31
N SER A 290 -12.01 15.14 -7.35
CA SER A 290 -10.85 14.48 -7.95
C SER A 290 -9.83 15.49 -8.48
N ARG A 291 -10.26 16.54 -9.19
CA ARG A 291 -9.36 17.62 -9.66
C ARG A 291 -8.75 18.42 -8.52
N GLN A 292 -9.51 18.73 -7.48
CA GLN A 292 -9.02 19.43 -6.29
C GLN A 292 -7.98 18.59 -5.55
N ASN A 293 -8.21 17.29 -5.38
CA ASN A 293 -7.25 16.36 -4.80
C ASN A 293 -5.95 16.33 -5.61
N GLN A 294 -6.04 16.31 -6.94
CA GLN A 294 -4.87 16.35 -7.80
C GLN A 294 -4.04 17.63 -7.60
N VAL A 295 -4.68 18.80 -7.51
CA VAL A 295 -4.00 20.07 -7.23
C VAL A 295 -3.38 20.07 -5.84
N ARG A 296 -4.11 19.61 -4.83
CA ARG A 296 -3.60 19.47 -3.46
C ARG A 296 -2.34 18.60 -3.44
N ASP A 297 -2.35 17.47 -4.14
CA ASP A 297 -1.22 16.55 -4.14
C ASP A 297 0.02 17.18 -4.80
N TYR A 298 -0.16 17.96 -5.87
CA TYR A 298 0.95 18.73 -6.46
C TYR A 298 1.48 19.81 -5.50
N LEU A 299 0.59 20.55 -4.82
CA LEU A 299 0.99 21.56 -3.83
C LEU A 299 1.72 20.93 -2.63
N LEU A 300 1.28 19.76 -2.17
CA LEU A 300 1.93 19.02 -1.09
C LEU A 300 3.32 18.55 -1.50
N ARG A 301 3.48 18.05 -2.73
CA ARG A 301 4.80 17.67 -3.27
C ARG A 301 5.74 18.86 -3.36
N GLN A 302 5.25 19.99 -3.86
CA GLN A 302 6.03 21.22 -3.92
C GLN A 302 6.41 21.74 -2.53
N LYS A 303 5.51 21.67 -1.55
CA LYS A 303 5.84 22.00 -0.18
C LYS A 303 6.92 21.08 0.38
N ALA A 304 6.76 19.76 0.21
CA ALA A 304 7.71 18.78 0.70
C ALA A 304 9.11 18.94 0.07
N SER A 305 9.18 19.34 -1.21
CA SER A 305 10.45 19.60 -1.88
C SER A 305 11.18 20.79 -1.24
N PHE A 306 10.50 21.91 -0.98
CA PHE A 306 11.07 23.05 -0.26
C PHE A 306 11.45 22.71 1.19
N ASP A 307 10.59 21.99 1.91
CA ASP A 307 10.85 21.58 3.29
C ASP A 307 12.12 20.71 3.38
N LEU A 308 12.38 19.86 2.38
CA LEU A 308 13.59 19.02 2.34
C LEU A 308 14.87 19.87 2.21
N VAL A 309 14.88 20.87 1.33
CA VAL A 309 16.02 21.78 1.17
C VAL A 309 16.25 22.58 2.44
N LEU A 310 15.18 23.08 3.05
CA LEU A 310 15.24 23.81 4.32
C LEU A 310 15.83 22.94 5.44
N LEU A 311 15.34 21.71 5.60
CA LEU A 311 15.87 20.75 6.58
C LEU A 311 17.34 20.43 6.32
N ALA A 312 17.74 20.22 5.08
CA ALA A 312 19.13 19.98 4.72
C ALA A 312 20.02 21.17 5.14
N GLN A 313 19.59 22.40 4.86
CA GLN A 313 20.30 23.62 5.28
C GLN A 313 20.40 23.74 6.82
N GLU A 314 19.31 23.48 7.54
CA GLU A 314 19.32 23.52 9.01
C GLU A 314 20.26 22.49 9.62
N THR A 315 20.27 21.26 9.09
CA THR A 315 21.16 20.21 9.60
C THR A 315 22.62 20.51 9.31
N GLU A 316 22.92 21.14 8.17
CA GLU A 316 24.26 21.62 7.85
C GLU A 316 24.69 22.73 8.82
N LEU A 317 23.82 23.71 9.07
CA LEU A 317 24.08 24.79 10.01
C LEU A 317 24.35 24.27 11.43
N ARG A 318 23.57 23.29 11.90
CA ARG A 318 23.79 22.67 13.23
C ARG A 318 25.15 21.98 13.28
N ARG A 319 25.55 21.25 12.23
CA ARG A 319 26.87 20.63 12.12
C ARG A 319 27.98 21.67 12.17
N TRP A 320 27.86 22.77 11.42
CA TRP A 320 28.84 23.85 11.45
C TRP A 320 28.97 24.51 12.83
N LYS A 321 27.86 24.74 13.53
CA LYS A 321 27.87 25.25 14.91
C LYS A 321 28.60 24.31 15.86
N MET A 322 28.45 22.99 15.70
CA MET A 322 29.19 22.00 16.50
C MET A 322 30.68 22.00 16.17
N CYS A 323 31.03 21.98 14.88
CA CYS A 323 32.43 22.05 14.44
C CYS A 323 33.12 23.30 14.98
N LEU A 324 32.46 24.47 14.92
CA LEU A 324 33.00 25.71 15.46
C LEU A 324 33.27 25.59 16.97
N LYS A 325 32.34 25.04 17.75
CA LYS A 325 32.55 24.81 19.19
C LYS A 325 33.78 23.95 19.45
N HIS A 326 33.89 22.81 18.75
CA HIS A 326 35.05 21.92 18.91
C HIS A 326 36.37 22.56 18.50
N LEU A 327 36.37 23.38 17.44
CA LEU A 327 37.56 24.13 17.03
C LEU A 327 37.97 25.18 18.06
N VAL A 328 37.00 25.88 18.66
CA VAL A 328 37.26 26.84 19.75
C VAL A 328 37.81 26.11 20.99
N GLU A 329 37.23 24.97 21.36
CA GLU A 329 37.72 24.11 22.45
C GLU A 329 39.13 23.57 22.18
N ALA A 330 39.42 23.10 20.96
CA ALA A 330 40.75 22.65 20.56
C ALA A 330 41.76 23.79 20.59
N ASN A 331 41.40 24.96 20.03
CA ASN A 331 42.26 26.14 20.03
C ASN A 331 42.58 26.58 21.47
N SER A 332 41.59 26.68 22.35
CA SER A 332 41.82 27.03 23.76
C SER A 332 42.71 26.02 24.49
N ARG A 333 42.59 24.71 24.21
CA ARG A 333 43.52 23.69 24.74
C ARG A 333 44.94 23.86 24.20
N MET A 334 45.08 24.09 22.90
CA MET A 334 46.38 24.32 22.28
C MET A 334 47.07 25.58 22.79
N VAL A 335 46.32 26.66 22.99
CA VAL A 335 46.85 27.91 23.58
C VAL A 335 47.37 27.63 25.00
N LYS A 336 46.57 26.98 25.85
CA LYS A 336 47.00 26.61 27.21
C LYS A 336 48.24 25.71 27.22
N GLU A 337 48.27 24.68 26.38
CA GLU A 337 49.44 23.78 26.28
C GLU A 337 50.66 24.52 25.70
N GLY A 338 50.45 25.47 24.78
CA GLY A 338 51.50 26.32 24.21
C GLY A 338 52.10 27.27 25.25
N GLU A 339 51.26 27.89 26.09
CA GLU A 339 51.68 28.69 27.24
C GLU A 339 52.48 27.83 28.24
N ALA A 340 51.94 26.67 28.64
CA ALA A 340 52.61 25.74 29.54
C ALA A 340 53.95 25.23 28.97
N SER A 341 54.01 24.95 27.67
CA SER A 341 55.24 24.56 26.97
C SER A 341 56.26 25.69 26.93
N SER A 342 55.82 26.92 26.66
CA SER A 342 56.69 28.10 26.65
C SER A 342 57.28 28.35 28.03
N SER A 343 56.46 28.30 29.09
CA SER A 343 56.94 28.42 30.48
C SER A 343 57.91 27.30 30.86
N ARG A 344 57.67 26.04 30.42
CA ARG A 344 58.63 24.94 30.60
C ARG A 344 59.95 25.22 29.89
N ILE A 345 59.92 25.66 28.63
CA ILE A 345 61.13 25.98 27.85
C ILE A 345 61.90 27.14 28.48
N GLU A 346 61.23 28.22 28.89
CA GLU A 346 61.83 29.35 29.60
C GLU A 346 62.47 28.90 30.92
N SER A 347 61.81 28.01 31.67
CA SER A 347 62.36 27.45 32.91
C SER A 347 63.63 26.61 32.68
N LEU A 348 63.72 25.93 31.52
CA LEU A 348 64.88 25.12 31.11
C LEU A 348 66.00 25.94 30.46
N ALA A 349 65.69 27.11 29.89
CA ALA A 349 66.65 28.01 29.26
C ALA A 349 67.46 28.84 30.26
N HIS A 350 67.25 28.65 31.58
CA HIS A 350 67.99 29.36 32.62
C HIS A 350 69.50 29.03 32.57
N PRO A 351 70.38 30.04 32.62
CA PRO A 351 71.83 29.88 32.44
C PRO A 351 72.52 29.01 33.51
N ASP A 352 71.89 28.84 34.68
CA ASP A 352 72.39 27.97 35.76
C ASP A 352 72.34 26.47 35.40
N LEU A 353 71.54 26.07 34.40
CA LEU A 353 71.52 24.70 33.85
C LEU A 353 72.63 24.47 32.81
N ALA A 354 73.14 25.53 32.18
CA ALA A 354 74.23 25.46 31.21
C ALA A 354 75.62 25.43 31.87
N ILE A 355 75.72 25.80 33.14
CA ILE A 355 76.99 25.94 33.86
C ILE A 355 76.99 25.02 35.08
N ASN A 356 77.42 23.78 34.88
CA ASN A 356 78.07 23.04 35.97
C ASN A 356 79.31 22.32 35.44
N PRO A 357 80.52 22.91 35.58
CA PRO A 357 81.76 22.33 35.05
C PRO A 357 82.26 21.10 35.82
N ARG A 358 81.53 20.59 36.82
CA ARG A 358 81.88 19.37 37.55
C ARG A 358 80.67 18.45 37.75
N PRO A 359 80.69 17.22 37.21
CA PRO A 359 79.62 16.25 37.44
C PRO A 359 79.68 15.75 38.88
N ASN A 360 78.71 16.11 39.71
CA ASN A 360 78.49 15.48 41.01
C ASN A 360 77.59 14.24 40.81
N PRO A 361 78.06 13.01 41.11
CA PRO A 361 77.29 11.79 40.86
C PRO A 361 76.19 11.51 41.90
N ILE A 362 76.02 12.37 42.90
CA ILE A 362 75.07 12.19 44.00
C ILE A 362 74.03 13.29 43.92
N ILE A 363 72.82 12.94 43.47
CA ILE A 363 71.66 13.82 43.50
C ILE A 363 71.25 13.97 44.97
N SER A 364 71.41 15.17 45.54
CA SER A 364 70.99 15.48 46.92
C SER A 364 69.77 16.40 46.92
N CYS A 365 69.04 16.47 48.04
CA CYS A 365 67.93 17.41 48.22
C CYS A 365 68.33 18.90 48.17
N ARG A 366 69.63 19.21 48.11
CA ARG A 366 70.16 20.56 47.87
C ARG A 366 70.55 20.81 46.41
N ASP A 367 70.39 19.80 45.56
CA ASP A 367 70.64 19.92 44.13
C ASP A 367 69.56 20.83 43.52
N ALA A 368 70.03 21.94 42.95
CA ALA A 368 69.19 22.92 42.28
C ALA A 368 68.47 22.29 41.09
N SER A 369 69.12 21.34 40.39
CA SER A 369 68.53 20.62 39.26
C SER A 369 67.38 19.72 39.70
N PHE A 370 67.55 18.97 40.79
CA PHE A 370 66.51 18.11 41.37
C PHE A 370 65.30 18.91 41.85
N SER A 371 65.53 19.99 42.61
CA SER A 371 64.47 20.84 43.15
C SER A 371 63.67 21.54 42.04
N ARG A 372 64.32 21.88 40.91
CA ARG A 372 63.68 22.51 39.76
C ARG A 372 62.89 21.52 38.89
N VAL A 373 63.40 20.29 38.71
CA VAL A 373 62.64 19.20 38.06
C VAL A 373 61.38 18.88 38.85
N LEU A 374 61.47 18.88 40.19
CA LEU A 374 60.30 18.74 41.06
C LEU A 374 59.29 19.88 40.82
N GLN A 375 59.74 21.15 40.76
CA GLN A 375 58.87 22.29 40.43
C GLN A 375 58.24 22.19 39.03
N ILE A 376 58.96 21.69 38.03
CA ILE A 376 58.45 21.50 36.66
C ILE A 376 57.37 20.40 36.63
N LEU A 377 57.52 19.35 37.44
CA LEU A 377 56.55 18.26 37.57
C LEU A 377 55.34 18.64 38.45
N GLU A 378 55.52 19.56 39.40
CA GLU A 378 54.47 20.03 40.31
C GLU A 378 53.65 21.21 39.76
N HIS A 379 54.03 21.79 38.61
CA HIS A 379 53.44 23.03 38.10
C HIS A 379 51.95 22.90 37.71
N ASP A 380 51.44 21.68 37.51
CA ASP A 380 50.03 21.38 37.23
C ASP A 380 49.16 21.22 38.50
N SER A 381 49.73 21.36 39.70
CA SER A 381 48.98 21.32 40.95
C SER A 381 48.78 22.73 41.53
N ASP A 382 47.56 23.24 41.38
CA ASP A 382 47.06 24.57 41.80
C ASP A 382 47.07 24.82 43.32
N HIS A 383 48.02 24.27 44.09
CA HIS A 383 48.07 24.45 45.53
C HIS A 383 49.40 25.02 45.98
N GLY A 384 49.42 26.34 46.17
CA GLY A 384 50.41 27.05 46.98
C GLY A 384 50.38 26.57 48.44
N ARG A 385 50.92 25.39 48.72
CA ARG A 385 51.21 24.94 50.09
C ARG A 385 52.68 24.61 50.24
N SER A 386 53.33 25.49 51.01
CA SER A 386 54.51 25.21 51.82
C SER A 386 54.63 23.74 52.26
N GLN A 387 55.82 23.17 52.05
CA GLN A 387 56.37 21.92 52.57
C GLN A 387 55.33 20.84 52.96
N PRO A 388 55.23 19.74 52.20
CA PRO A 388 54.05 18.87 52.20
C PRO A 388 53.69 18.28 53.58
N PHE A 389 54.63 18.14 54.52
CA PHE A 389 54.31 17.71 55.90
C PHE A 389 55.24 18.38 56.92
N ARG A 390 54.74 19.37 57.68
CA ARG A 390 55.50 20.04 58.75
C ARG A 390 55.42 19.34 60.11
N THR A 391 54.41 18.49 60.32
CA THR A 391 54.19 17.74 61.56
C THR A 391 53.89 16.28 61.26
N TYR A 392 54.31 15.37 62.15
CA TYR A 392 54.02 13.94 62.03
C TYR A 392 52.51 13.65 61.97
N GLU A 393 51.70 14.45 62.66
CA GLU A 393 50.24 14.34 62.65
C GLU A 393 49.63 14.70 61.27
N ALA A 394 50.18 15.69 60.57
CA ALA A 394 49.74 16.03 59.21
C ALA A 394 50.11 14.93 58.19
N LEU A 395 51.24 14.25 58.40
CA LEU A 395 51.64 13.10 57.61
C LEU A 395 50.72 11.89 57.87
N ASP A 396 50.41 11.63 59.13
CA ASP A 396 49.52 10.53 59.53
C ASP A 396 48.09 10.75 59.01
N GLN A 397 47.57 11.97 59.08
CA GLN A 397 46.28 12.32 58.52
C GLN A 397 46.26 12.15 57.00
N ALA A 398 47.30 12.62 56.29
CA ALA A 398 47.38 12.45 54.84
C ALA A 398 47.53 10.98 54.43
N ALA A 399 48.23 10.16 55.23
CA ALA A 399 48.32 8.72 55.01
C ALA A 399 46.96 8.03 55.22
N CYS A 400 46.19 8.45 56.25
CA CYS A 400 44.83 7.96 56.50
C CYS A 400 43.87 8.37 55.38
N ASP A 401 43.91 9.62 54.93
CA ASP A 401 43.07 10.14 53.84
C ASP A 401 43.40 9.41 52.52
N LEU A 402 44.69 9.17 52.25
CA LEU A 402 45.11 8.39 51.09
C LEU A 402 44.64 6.94 51.16
N ALA A 403 44.73 6.30 52.33
CA ALA A 403 44.22 4.95 52.54
C ALA A 403 42.69 4.90 52.31
N GLY A 404 41.95 5.90 52.78
CA GLY A 404 40.52 6.06 52.53
C GLY A 404 40.21 6.22 51.04
N ASN A 405 40.93 7.10 50.34
CA ASN A 405 40.76 7.32 48.91
C ASN A 405 41.09 6.07 48.09
N LEU A 406 42.13 5.32 48.47
CA LEU A 406 42.46 4.04 47.85
C LEU A 406 41.36 3.00 48.06
N GLN A 407 40.71 2.99 49.22
CA GLN A 407 39.60 2.09 49.47
C GLN A 407 38.38 2.45 48.62
N VAL A 408 38.00 3.74 48.60
CA VAL A 408 36.86 4.24 47.80
C VAL A 408 37.07 3.97 46.30
N THR A 409 38.28 4.21 45.78
CA THR A 409 38.59 3.96 44.37
C THR A 409 38.58 2.47 44.03
N ARG A 410 39.05 1.59 44.94
CA ARG A 410 38.93 0.13 44.78
C ARG A 410 37.48 -0.33 44.77
N ASP A 411 36.63 0.22 45.64
CA ASP A 411 35.21 -0.13 45.70
C ASP A 411 34.45 0.35 44.46
N ALA A 412 34.75 1.56 43.99
CA ALA A 412 34.21 2.11 42.75
C ALA A 412 34.65 1.29 41.52
N LEU A 413 35.93 0.91 41.46
CA LEU A 413 36.45 0.02 40.41
C LEU A 413 35.78 -1.36 40.46
N GLY A 414 35.61 -1.93 41.65
CA GLY A 414 34.88 -3.19 41.83
C GLY A 414 33.42 -3.09 41.38
N GLY A 415 32.75 -1.96 41.66
CA GLY A 415 31.40 -1.66 41.17
C GLY A 415 31.35 -1.55 39.64
N ALA A 416 32.29 -0.83 39.03
CA ALA A 416 32.41 -0.70 37.58
C ALA A 416 32.68 -2.04 36.89
N CYS A 417 33.59 -2.86 37.44
CA CYS A 417 33.87 -4.21 36.94
C CYS A 417 32.61 -5.08 36.97
N ARG A 418 31.86 -5.10 38.08
CA ARG A 418 30.59 -5.85 38.16
C ARG A 418 29.56 -5.36 37.13
N GLY A 419 29.45 -4.04 36.95
CA GLY A 419 28.58 -3.45 35.93
C GLY A 419 28.98 -3.85 34.51
N GLN A 420 30.27 -3.88 34.21
CA GLN A 420 30.80 -4.34 32.92
C GLN A 420 30.53 -5.83 32.69
N TYR A 421 30.76 -6.69 33.68
CA TYR A 421 30.44 -8.12 33.58
C TYR A 421 28.95 -8.35 33.35
N TYR A 422 28.07 -7.61 34.03
CA TYR A 422 26.64 -7.70 33.82
C TYR A 422 26.24 -7.25 32.40
N ALA A 423 26.78 -6.12 31.93
CA ALA A 423 26.53 -5.64 30.57
C ALA A 423 27.01 -6.62 29.50
N ALA A 424 28.20 -7.22 29.70
CA ALA A 424 28.75 -8.24 28.82
C ALA A 424 27.91 -9.51 28.81
N ALA A 425 27.46 -9.99 29.98
CA ALA A 425 26.57 -11.15 30.07
C ALA A 425 25.22 -10.88 29.38
N ARG A 426 24.67 -9.67 29.54
CA ARG A 426 23.44 -9.27 28.85
C ARG A 426 23.62 -9.25 27.34
N LEU A 427 24.68 -8.60 26.85
CA LEU A 427 25.03 -8.58 25.43
C LEU A 427 25.24 -9.99 24.87
N ASN A 428 25.88 -10.87 25.62
CA ASN A 428 26.06 -12.26 25.21
C ASN A 428 24.71 -12.99 25.11
N GLY A 429 23.80 -12.77 26.07
CA GLY A 429 22.42 -13.29 26.00
C GLY A 429 21.63 -12.73 24.81
N ASP A 430 21.78 -11.44 24.52
CA ASP A 430 21.16 -10.78 23.35
C ASP A 430 21.71 -11.37 22.04
N CYS A 431 23.03 -11.59 21.96
CA CYS A 431 23.67 -12.25 20.82
C CYS A 431 23.20 -13.69 20.65
N GLU A 432 23.09 -14.47 21.74
CA GLU A 432 22.56 -15.83 21.71
C GLU A 432 21.09 -15.88 21.30
N ALA A 433 20.28 -14.90 21.74
CA ALA A 433 18.90 -14.75 21.29
C ALA A 433 18.82 -14.47 19.80
N LEU A 434 19.60 -13.49 19.32
CA LEU A 434 19.68 -13.18 17.89
C LEU A 434 20.22 -14.36 17.08
N HIS A 435 21.17 -15.13 17.63
CA HIS A 435 21.65 -16.35 16.98
C HIS A 435 20.56 -17.42 16.85
N ARG A 436 19.76 -17.63 17.91
CA ARG A 436 18.60 -18.54 17.88
C ARG A 436 17.51 -18.10 16.90
N GLU A 437 17.30 -16.79 16.74
CA GLU A 437 16.33 -16.25 15.77
C GLU A 437 16.85 -16.35 14.32
N MET A 438 18.15 -16.14 14.10
CA MET A 438 18.73 -16.14 12.76
C MET A 438 19.14 -17.52 12.23
N TYR A 439 19.35 -18.51 13.10
CA TYR A 439 19.82 -19.84 12.72
C TYR A 439 18.98 -20.95 13.34
N THR A 440 18.65 -21.98 12.55
CA THR A 440 18.06 -23.22 13.08
C THR A 440 19.10 -24.04 13.85
N GLU A 441 18.67 -25.06 14.60
CA GLU A 441 19.55 -26.00 15.33
C GLU A 441 20.62 -26.68 14.44
N LEU A 442 20.45 -26.61 13.10
CA LEU A 442 21.37 -27.14 12.09
C LEU A 442 22.30 -26.05 11.50
N GLN A 443 22.44 -24.89 12.14
CA GLN A 443 23.23 -23.73 11.66
C GLN A 443 22.84 -23.22 10.27
N GLN A 444 21.58 -23.40 9.85
CA GLN A 444 21.08 -22.84 8.60
C GLN A 444 20.42 -21.48 8.86
N LEU A 445 20.83 -20.47 8.10
CA LEU A 445 20.32 -19.10 8.20
C LEU A 445 18.81 -19.08 7.86
N VAL A 446 17.96 -18.76 8.84
CA VAL A 446 16.49 -18.67 8.69
C VAL A 446 16.10 -17.44 7.86
N LEU A 447 16.93 -16.40 7.89
CA LEU A 447 16.79 -15.20 7.07
C LEU A 447 17.41 -15.39 5.68
N GLY A 448 16.93 -16.40 4.94
CA GLY A 448 16.96 -16.32 3.48
C GLY A 448 15.84 -15.38 3.02
N PRO A 449 16.05 -14.45 2.08
CA PRO A 449 14.97 -13.62 1.57
C PRO A 449 13.83 -14.51 1.07
N GLN A 450 12.68 -14.48 1.76
CA GLN A 450 11.51 -15.31 1.45
C GLN A 450 11.05 -15.09 0.00
N GLU A 451 11.26 -13.87 -0.52
CA GLU A 451 11.04 -13.53 -1.92
C GLU A 451 11.94 -14.33 -2.87
N LEU A 452 13.21 -14.56 -2.50
CA LEU A 452 14.15 -15.30 -3.32
C LEU A 452 13.87 -16.80 -3.27
N THR A 453 13.45 -17.32 -2.12
CA THR A 453 12.97 -18.72 -2.00
C THR A 453 11.66 -18.93 -2.76
N ALA A 454 10.70 -18.01 -2.67
CA ALA A 454 9.46 -18.06 -3.44
C ALA A 454 9.73 -17.97 -4.96
N LYS A 455 10.64 -17.09 -5.38
CA LYS A 455 11.02 -16.94 -6.79
C LYS A 455 11.82 -18.14 -7.31
N LEU A 456 12.63 -18.78 -6.47
CA LEU A 456 13.31 -20.03 -6.84
C LEU A 456 12.33 -21.19 -6.97
N VAL A 457 11.36 -21.32 -6.06
CA VAL A 457 10.30 -22.34 -6.16
C VAL A 457 9.42 -22.09 -7.40
N GLU A 458 9.09 -20.84 -7.70
CA GLU A 458 8.38 -20.46 -8.92
C GLU A 458 9.20 -20.84 -10.18
N ALA A 459 10.49 -20.50 -10.21
CA ALA A 459 11.38 -20.85 -11.32
C ALA A 459 11.55 -22.37 -11.48
N GLU A 460 11.62 -23.12 -10.39
CA GLU A 460 11.69 -24.58 -10.40
C GLU A 460 10.40 -25.20 -10.95
N SER A 461 9.23 -24.66 -10.56
CA SER A 461 7.94 -25.08 -11.12
C SER A 461 7.82 -24.79 -12.62
N GLN A 462 8.35 -23.65 -13.09
CA GLN A 462 8.40 -23.30 -14.50
C GLN A 462 9.33 -24.23 -15.28
N LEU A 463 10.48 -24.60 -14.70
CA LEU A 463 11.39 -25.58 -15.28
C LEU A 463 10.75 -26.96 -15.42
N GLN A 464 10.02 -27.42 -14.40
CA GLN A 464 9.30 -28.70 -14.45
C GLN A 464 8.18 -28.68 -15.51
N SER A 465 7.45 -27.57 -15.66
CA SER A 465 6.42 -27.46 -16.70
C SER A 465 7.04 -27.50 -18.10
N LEU A 466 8.16 -26.80 -18.32
CA LEU A 466 8.90 -26.85 -19.58
C LEU A 466 9.39 -28.26 -19.89
N GLN A 467 9.90 -28.97 -18.88
CA GLN A 467 10.34 -30.36 -19.04
C GLN A 467 9.17 -31.27 -19.45
N HIS A 468 7.98 -31.07 -18.90
CA HIS A 468 6.79 -31.82 -19.29
C HIS A 468 6.38 -31.53 -20.74
N VAL A 469 6.34 -30.26 -21.15
CA VAL A 469 6.01 -29.87 -22.53
C VAL A 469 7.04 -30.43 -23.51
N MET A 470 8.33 -30.41 -23.17
CA MET A 470 9.37 -31.02 -24.00
C MET A 470 9.18 -32.54 -24.13
N GLN A 471 8.77 -33.23 -23.06
CA GLN A 471 8.47 -34.66 -23.11
C GLN A 471 7.26 -34.96 -24.01
N GLU A 472 6.20 -34.16 -23.94
CA GLU A 472 5.03 -34.30 -24.82
C GLU A 472 5.41 -34.10 -26.29
N ILE A 473 6.13 -33.02 -26.62
CA ILE A 473 6.60 -32.74 -27.98
C ILE A 473 7.50 -33.87 -28.48
N MET A 474 8.42 -34.36 -27.65
CA MET A 474 9.25 -35.52 -28.02
C MET A 474 8.41 -36.77 -28.25
N GLY A 475 7.36 -36.99 -27.45
CA GLY A 475 6.39 -38.06 -27.62
C GLY A 475 5.66 -37.97 -28.96
N GLU A 476 5.13 -36.81 -29.29
CA GLU A 476 4.46 -36.56 -30.57
C GLU A 476 5.40 -36.74 -31.77
N VAL A 477 6.63 -36.22 -31.68
CA VAL A 477 7.63 -36.37 -32.74
C VAL A 477 7.98 -37.85 -32.95
N LYS A 478 8.15 -38.62 -31.87
CA LYS A 478 8.37 -40.07 -31.94
C LYS A 478 7.17 -40.80 -32.54
N ALA A 479 5.95 -40.39 -32.19
CA ALA A 479 4.72 -40.96 -32.74
C ALA A 479 4.58 -40.67 -34.24
N LYS A 480 4.75 -39.40 -34.65
CA LYS A 480 4.73 -38.98 -36.07
C LYS A 480 5.84 -39.65 -36.87
N ARG A 481 7.05 -39.80 -36.30
CA ARG A 481 8.13 -40.58 -36.92
C ARG A 481 7.72 -42.04 -37.13
N SER A 482 7.13 -42.67 -36.13
CA SER A 482 6.65 -44.06 -36.23
C SER A 482 5.55 -44.22 -37.29
N GLN A 483 4.65 -43.23 -37.42
CA GLN A 483 3.62 -43.21 -38.46
C GLN A 483 4.23 -43.07 -39.87
N LEU A 484 5.22 -42.20 -40.05
CA LEU A 484 5.99 -42.07 -41.29
C LEU A 484 6.84 -43.31 -41.61
N GLU A 485 7.20 -44.09 -40.58
CA GLU A 485 7.90 -45.36 -40.76
C GLU A 485 6.99 -46.47 -41.27
N ARG A 486 5.74 -46.50 -40.79
CA ARG A 486 4.74 -47.51 -41.16
C ARG A 486 3.99 -47.20 -42.47
N ASN A 487 3.86 -45.93 -42.83
CA ASN A 487 3.08 -45.51 -44.01
C ASN A 487 4.00 -44.90 -45.09
N SER A 488 4.17 -45.63 -46.19
CA SER A 488 5.00 -45.20 -47.33
C SER A 488 4.46 -43.96 -48.05
N LEU A 489 3.13 -43.77 -48.09
CA LEU A 489 2.50 -42.62 -48.73
C LEU A 489 2.77 -41.34 -47.93
N LEU A 490 2.60 -41.36 -46.61
CA LEU A 490 2.90 -40.20 -45.74
C LEU A 490 4.39 -39.81 -45.80
N ARG A 491 5.28 -40.79 -45.97
CA ARG A 491 6.72 -40.53 -46.16
C ARG A 491 6.99 -39.80 -47.48
N GLN A 492 6.32 -40.21 -48.55
CA GLN A 492 6.43 -39.58 -49.86
C GLN A 492 5.86 -38.15 -49.84
N GLU A 493 4.69 -37.96 -49.22
CA GLU A 493 4.06 -36.65 -49.02
C GLU A 493 4.96 -35.70 -48.22
N ARG A 494 5.52 -36.16 -47.10
CA ARG A 494 6.51 -35.39 -46.33
C ARG A 494 7.72 -35.01 -47.20
N GLY A 495 8.22 -35.94 -48.02
CA GLY A 495 9.33 -35.67 -48.93
C GLY A 495 9.01 -34.55 -49.92
N LEU A 496 7.84 -34.61 -50.55
CA LEU A 496 7.36 -33.56 -51.46
C LEU A 496 7.18 -32.22 -50.73
N TYR A 497 6.65 -32.23 -49.51
CA TYR A 497 6.53 -31.03 -48.68
C TYR A 497 7.89 -30.40 -48.34
N VAL A 498 8.90 -31.22 -48.05
CA VAL A 498 10.27 -30.74 -47.80
C VAL A 498 10.88 -30.16 -49.08
N TYR A 499 10.73 -30.84 -50.22
CA TYR A 499 11.23 -30.32 -51.51
C TYR A 499 10.51 -29.05 -51.96
N PHE A 500 9.23 -28.89 -51.64
CA PHE A 500 8.48 -27.65 -51.89
C PHE A 500 9.16 -26.43 -51.24
N HIS A 501 9.73 -26.59 -50.04
CA HIS A 501 10.40 -25.49 -49.34
C HIS A 501 11.91 -25.39 -49.61
N LEU A 502 12.57 -26.48 -50.03
CA LEU A 502 14.03 -26.52 -50.16
C LEU A 502 14.54 -26.58 -51.61
N ASP A 503 13.81 -27.22 -52.53
CA ASP A 503 14.24 -27.36 -53.93
C ASP A 503 13.05 -27.61 -54.88
N ALA A 504 12.52 -26.52 -55.45
CA ALA A 504 11.41 -26.55 -56.38
C ALA A 504 11.73 -27.28 -57.70
N LYS A 505 12.99 -27.31 -58.14
CA LYS A 505 13.39 -27.99 -59.38
C LYS A 505 13.41 -29.50 -59.20
N LEU A 506 13.86 -29.97 -58.04
CA LEU A 506 13.82 -31.38 -57.69
C LEU A 506 12.38 -31.86 -57.48
N LEU A 507 11.53 -31.03 -56.86
CA LEU A 507 10.09 -31.31 -56.73
C LEU A 507 9.43 -31.50 -58.11
N GLN A 508 9.65 -30.57 -59.04
CA GLN A 508 9.09 -30.62 -60.37
C GLN A 508 9.47 -31.93 -61.10
N LYS A 509 10.75 -32.32 -61.08
CA LYS A 509 11.21 -33.59 -61.67
C LYS A 509 10.56 -34.82 -61.05
N ILE A 510 10.41 -34.85 -59.72
CA ILE A 510 9.81 -35.98 -59.01
C ILE A 510 8.32 -36.11 -59.36
N VAL A 511 7.58 -35.00 -59.39
CA VAL A 511 6.15 -34.96 -59.75
C VAL A 511 5.95 -35.38 -61.21
N GLU A 512 6.70 -34.81 -62.16
CA GLU A 512 6.65 -35.17 -63.58
C GLU A 512 6.92 -36.69 -63.79
N SER A 513 7.87 -37.26 -63.03
CA SER A 513 8.16 -38.70 -63.08
C SER A 513 7.04 -39.59 -62.53
N GLN A 514 6.29 -39.10 -61.53
CA GLN A 514 5.14 -39.83 -60.95
C GLN A 514 3.91 -39.73 -61.85
N GLU A 515 3.65 -38.55 -62.42
CA GLU A 515 2.59 -38.34 -63.41
C GLU A 515 2.82 -39.22 -64.64
N SER A 516 4.07 -39.28 -65.14
CA SER A 516 4.45 -40.16 -66.25
C SER A 516 4.22 -41.65 -65.94
N LYS A 517 4.54 -42.11 -64.72
CA LYS A 517 4.28 -43.50 -64.27
C LYS A 517 2.78 -43.80 -64.10
N MET A 518 1.98 -42.83 -63.68
CA MET A 518 0.53 -42.97 -63.54
C MET A 518 -0.17 -42.97 -64.90
N ALA A 519 0.30 -42.16 -65.85
CA ALA A 519 -0.16 -42.17 -67.24
C ALA A 519 0.15 -43.51 -67.93
N ALA A 520 1.35 -44.07 -67.70
CA ALA A 520 1.72 -45.40 -68.21
C ALA A 520 0.88 -46.54 -67.62
N LYS A 521 0.51 -46.48 -66.32
CA LYS A 521 -0.40 -47.46 -65.69
C LYS A 521 -1.85 -47.37 -66.17
N ARG A 522 -2.32 -46.18 -66.58
CA ARG A 522 -3.67 -45.98 -67.15
C ARG A 522 -3.77 -46.38 -68.62
N GLY A 523 -2.66 -46.49 -69.34
CA GLY A 523 -2.61 -46.98 -70.73
C GLY A 523 -2.57 -48.51 -70.90
N CYS A 524 -2.58 -49.28 -69.80
CA CYS A 524 -2.56 -50.75 -69.78
C CYS A 524 -3.73 -51.36 -68.99
N GLN A 525 -4.82 -50.62 -68.82
CA GLN A 525 -6.09 -51.13 -68.27
C GLN A 525 -7.15 -51.22 -69.35
#